data_AF-A0A1W6LGD6-F1
#
_entry.id   AF-A0A1W6LGD6-F1
#
_cell.length_a   1.000
_cell.length_b   1.000
_cell.length_c   1.000
_cell.angle_alpha   90.00
_cell.angle_beta   90.00
_cell.angle_gamma   90.00
#
_symmetry.space_group_name_H-M   'P 1'
#
loop_
_entity.id
_entity.type
_entity.pdbx_description
1 polymer ?
#
loop_
_entity_poly.entity_id
_entity_poly.type
_entity_poly.pdbx_seq_one_letter_code
_entity_poly.pdbx_strand_id
1 'polypeptide(L)'
;MKTWALRILVAMGLLATTAALLLAMALHALRPAEGEWRQRVRVGPVSAELSVPALWRVATHPMVLGLAADRTWGTPVGPVRWQASPKAGQWFAVCAPCSLRRPEWGDEPLTVSRVEFTLEHGIDGQVRGGVVIGDAPNAVIGRWTFAMNRADAVLDFTFTDVPLADAYGVLAAVVPETAQAQIDGRLDVKGALRLPSRTMTVTPKVTGFRVSGLGTERLAAAELACGAAPAAGFGRWLPRAVIAAEDQRFHEHTGFDATEMAAAWSTNQARGGVVRGGSTLSQQLAKLVYTGDGRSPVRKLRELLYAVELDRTLGKARVLNLYLALAPWGERHCGATAAARHYLHKDPARLTPIEAAWLASLLHNPDRERAKLASEGRVNVARVDWVMDQMRPAPRARDRVPAGAWLPPS
;
A
#
# COMPACT_ATOMS: atom_id res chain seq x y z
N MET A 1 33.30 -34.03 -53.35
CA MET A 1 32.11 -33.48 -52.63
C MET A 1 31.78 -34.18 -51.30
N LYS A 2 32.17 -35.45 -51.05
CA LYS A 2 31.79 -36.18 -49.81
C LYS A 2 32.63 -35.88 -48.55
N THR A 3 33.87 -35.41 -48.68
CA THR A 3 34.80 -35.23 -47.54
C THR A 3 34.55 -33.95 -46.72
N TRP A 4 34.07 -32.88 -47.35
CA TRP A 4 33.79 -31.61 -46.67
C TRP A 4 32.51 -31.69 -45.81
N ALA A 5 31.46 -32.36 -46.31
CA ALA A 5 30.24 -32.62 -45.54
C ALA A 5 30.50 -33.47 -44.29
N LEU A 6 31.35 -34.50 -44.40
CA LEU A 6 31.75 -35.33 -43.25
C LEU A 6 32.54 -34.52 -42.22
N ARG A 7 33.46 -33.66 -42.65
CA ARG A 7 34.22 -32.75 -41.76
C ARG A 7 33.33 -31.76 -41.04
N ILE A 8 32.31 -31.21 -41.71
CA ILE A 8 31.32 -30.33 -41.08
C ILE A 8 30.48 -31.07 -40.05
N LEU A 9 29.99 -32.27 -40.38
CA LEU A 9 29.19 -33.08 -39.45
C LEU A 9 29.99 -33.47 -38.20
N VAL A 10 31.26 -33.85 -38.36
CA VAL A 10 32.15 -34.16 -37.23
C VAL A 10 32.43 -32.90 -36.41
N ALA A 11 32.71 -31.75 -37.05
CA ALA A 11 32.94 -30.49 -36.35
C ALA A 11 31.69 -30.01 -35.58
N MET A 12 30.50 -30.12 -36.17
CA MET A 12 29.23 -29.83 -35.51
C MET A 12 28.97 -30.79 -34.35
N GLY A 13 29.24 -32.09 -34.53
CA GLY A 13 29.13 -33.09 -33.49
C GLY A 13 30.06 -32.80 -32.30
N LEU A 14 31.31 -32.42 -32.59
CA LEU A 14 32.29 -32.05 -31.57
C LEU A 14 31.87 -30.77 -30.83
N LEU A 15 31.42 -29.74 -31.56
CA LEU A 15 30.88 -28.51 -30.95
C LEU A 15 29.68 -28.81 -30.05
N ALA A 16 28.76 -29.66 -30.50
CA ALA A 16 27.58 -30.05 -29.74
C ALA A 16 27.95 -30.83 -28.47
N THR A 17 28.88 -31.79 -28.53
CA THR A 17 29.34 -32.55 -27.36
C THR A 17 30.12 -31.68 -26.38
N THR A 18 30.96 -30.77 -26.88
CA THR A 18 31.72 -29.83 -26.05
C THR A 18 30.76 -28.87 -25.34
N ALA A 19 29.77 -28.33 -26.05
CA ALA A 19 28.73 -27.49 -25.46
C ALA A 19 27.90 -28.26 -24.42
N ALA A 20 27.55 -29.52 -24.69
CA ALA A 20 26.83 -30.37 -23.75
C ALA A 20 27.64 -30.68 -22.48
N LEU A 21 28.95 -30.96 -22.61
CA LEU A 21 29.86 -31.19 -21.48
C LEU A 21 30.05 -29.93 -20.63
N LEU A 22 30.26 -28.77 -21.27
CA LEU A 22 30.36 -27.49 -20.58
C LEU A 22 29.06 -27.17 -19.84
N LEU A 23 27.91 -27.39 -20.47
CA LEU A 23 26.60 -27.23 -19.84
C LEU A 23 26.41 -28.19 -18.67
N ALA A 24 26.76 -29.47 -18.82
CA ALA A 24 26.67 -30.46 -17.74
C ALA A 24 27.57 -30.11 -16.55
N MET A 25 28.80 -29.65 -16.81
CA MET A 25 29.74 -29.21 -15.78
C MET A 25 29.24 -27.94 -15.07
N ALA A 26 28.71 -26.96 -15.82
CA ALA A 26 28.09 -25.76 -15.24
C ALA A 26 26.87 -26.11 -14.38
N LEU A 27 25.98 -26.97 -14.88
CA LEU A 27 24.82 -27.46 -14.12
C LEU A 27 25.25 -28.25 -12.87
N HIS A 28 26.36 -28.99 -12.93
CA HIS A 28 26.91 -29.70 -11.78
C HIS A 28 27.46 -28.73 -10.72
N ALA A 29 28.21 -27.70 -11.13
CA ALA A 29 28.73 -26.66 -10.24
C ALA A 29 27.62 -25.81 -9.58
N LEU A 30 26.46 -25.75 -10.21
CA LEU A 30 25.28 -25.05 -9.70
C LEU A 30 24.31 -25.97 -8.93
N ARG A 31 24.66 -27.25 -8.67
CA ARG A 31 23.79 -28.13 -7.88
C ARG A 31 23.67 -27.63 -6.45
N PRO A 32 22.44 -27.52 -5.90
CA PRO A 32 22.23 -27.11 -4.52
C PRO A 32 22.74 -28.18 -3.54
N ALA A 33 23.45 -27.72 -2.51
CA ALA A 33 23.75 -28.54 -1.34
C ALA A 33 22.49 -28.76 -0.47
N GLU A 34 22.56 -29.72 0.45
CA GLU A 34 21.48 -29.94 1.40
C GLU A 34 21.22 -28.69 2.26
N GLY A 35 19.95 -28.31 2.38
CA GLY A 35 19.54 -27.08 3.08
C GLY A 35 19.80 -25.77 2.32
N GLU A 36 20.37 -25.82 1.11
CA GLU A 36 20.60 -24.63 0.29
C GLU A 36 19.33 -24.20 -0.45
N TRP A 37 19.15 -22.89 -0.61
CA TRP A 37 18.06 -22.34 -1.39
C TRP A 37 18.19 -22.78 -2.86
N ARG A 38 17.24 -23.62 -3.27
CA ARG A 38 17.11 -24.18 -4.62
C ARG A 38 15.98 -23.55 -5.40
N GLN A 39 16.23 -23.27 -6.68
CA GLN A 39 15.22 -22.83 -7.65
C GLN A 39 15.19 -23.80 -8.83
N ARG A 40 14.00 -24.29 -9.16
CA ARG A 40 13.80 -25.08 -10.39
C ARG A 40 13.73 -24.15 -11.58
N VAL A 41 14.58 -24.38 -12.57
CA VAL A 41 14.61 -23.64 -13.83
C VAL A 41 14.32 -24.61 -14.98
N ARG A 42 13.48 -24.18 -15.93
CA ARG A 42 13.18 -24.93 -17.16
C ARG A 42 13.67 -24.12 -18.35
N VAL A 43 14.59 -24.67 -19.13
CA VAL A 43 15.10 -24.09 -20.38
C VAL A 43 14.83 -25.09 -21.49
N GLY A 44 13.79 -24.83 -22.29
CA GLY A 44 13.31 -25.79 -23.29
C GLY A 44 12.92 -27.13 -22.63
N PRO A 45 13.44 -28.28 -23.09
CA PRO A 45 13.15 -29.59 -22.53
C PRO A 45 13.92 -29.91 -21.24
N VAL A 46 14.92 -29.11 -20.88
CA VAL A 46 15.80 -29.39 -19.72
C VAL A 46 15.23 -28.72 -18.47
N SER A 47 15.08 -29.50 -17.40
CA SER A 47 14.78 -29.01 -16.05
C SER A 47 15.93 -29.32 -15.09
N ALA A 48 16.41 -28.30 -14.38
CA ALA A 48 17.44 -28.45 -13.36
C ALA A 48 17.05 -27.72 -12.07
N GLU A 49 17.50 -28.26 -10.94
CA GLU A 49 17.48 -27.54 -9.67
C GLU A 49 18.83 -26.86 -9.48
N LEU A 50 18.80 -25.54 -9.32
CA LEU A 50 19.99 -24.72 -9.22
C LEU A 50 20.08 -24.05 -7.84
N SER A 51 21.29 -23.99 -7.28
CA SER A 51 21.61 -23.19 -6.11
C SER A 51 21.46 -21.71 -6.45
N VAL A 52 20.57 -21.02 -5.74
CA VAL A 52 20.40 -19.58 -5.87
C VAL A 52 21.63 -18.82 -5.36
N PRO A 53 22.25 -19.19 -4.22
CA PRO A 53 23.51 -18.57 -3.79
C PRO A 53 24.67 -18.75 -4.77
N ALA A 54 24.80 -19.90 -5.43
CA ALA A 54 25.80 -20.11 -6.48
C ALA A 54 25.51 -19.25 -7.72
N LEU A 55 24.25 -19.23 -8.18
CA LEU A 55 23.82 -18.36 -9.29
C LEU A 55 24.09 -16.89 -9.00
N TRP A 56 23.78 -16.41 -7.80
CA TRP A 56 24.03 -15.04 -7.40
C TRP A 56 25.53 -14.67 -7.44
N ARG A 57 26.39 -15.55 -6.91
CA ARG A 57 27.85 -15.35 -6.96
C ARG A 57 28.36 -15.28 -8.40
N VAL A 58 27.86 -16.14 -9.28
CA VAL A 58 28.23 -16.12 -10.71
C VAL A 58 27.73 -14.83 -11.37
N ALA A 59 26.45 -14.49 -11.20
CA ALA A 59 25.81 -13.35 -11.85
C ALA A 59 26.41 -12.00 -11.43
N THR A 60 26.91 -11.91 -10.20
CA THR A 60 27.52 -10.68 -9.68
C THR A 60 29.05 -10.69 -9.72
N HIS A 61 29.68 -11.71 -10.29
CA HIS A 61 31.13 -11.77 -10.41
C HIS A 61 31.65 -10.68 -11.38
N PRO A 62 32.75 -9.96 -11.09
CA PRO A 62 33.24 -8.87 -11.94
C PRO A 62 33.49 -9.26 -13.40
N MET A 63 33.98 -10.48 -13.66
CA MET A 63 34.17 -11.00 -15.02
C MET A 63 32.85 -11.15 -15.78
N VAL A 64 31.80 -11.65 -15.11
CA VAL A 64 30.48 -11.86 -15.72
C VAL A 64 29.79 -10.52 -15.96
N LEU A 65 29.88 -9.60 -15.01
CA LEU A 65 29.41 -8.22 -15.17
C LEU A 65 30.16 -7.51 -16.31
N GLY A 66 31.47 -7.75 -16.46
CA GLY A 66 32.29 -7.30 -17.59
C GLY A 66 31.77 -7.74 -18.95
N LEU A 67 31.33 -8.99 -19.07
CA LEU A 67 30.72 -9.50 -20.31
C LEU A 67 29.33 -8.89 -20.58
N ALA A 68 28.63 -8.45 -19.53
CA ALA A 68 27.34 -7.78 -19.62
C ALA A 68 27.47 -6.26 -19.80
N ALA A 69 28.66 -5.68 -19.69
CA ALA A 69 28.91 -4.26 -19.80
C ALA A 69 28.40 -3.72 -21.16
N ASP A 70 27.71 -2.59 -21.10
CA ASP A 70 27.08 -1.90 -22.23
C ASP A 70 26.04 -2.70 -23.01
N ARG A 71 25.65 -3.88 -22.50
CA ARG A 71 24.55 -4.67 -23.05
C ARG A 71 23.23 -4.26 -22.44
N THR A 72 22.22 -4.19 -23.29
CA THR A 72 20.84 -3.95 -22.90
C THR A 72 20.06 -5.26 -22.98
N TRP A 73 19.32 -5.56 -21.92
CA TRP A 73 18.53 -6.77 -21.78
C TRP A 73 17.05 -6.40 -21.69
N GLY A 74 16.21 -7.00 -22.52
CA GLY A 74 14.77 -6.86 -22.38
C GLY A 74 14.30 -7.56 -21.12
N THR A 75 13.62 -6.82 -20.22
CA THR A 75 13.02 -7.38 -19.01
C THR A 75 11.52 -7.08 -18.98
N PRO A 76 10.74 -7.77 -18.12
CA PRO A 76 9.31 -7.47 -17.96
C PRO A 76 9.01 -6.03 -17.54
N VAL A 77 10.00 -5.30 -17.01
CA VAL A 77 9.86 -3.92 -16.55
C VAL A 77 10.45 -2.88 -17.51
N GLY A 78 10.97 -3.31 -18.66
CA GLY A 78 11.65 -2.44 -19.63
C GLY A 78 13.08 -2.88 -19.98
N PRO A 79 13.76 -2.16 -20.87
CA PRO A 79 15.16 -2.42 -21.21
C PRO A 79 16.08 -2.07 -20.03
N VAL A 80 16.88 -3.03 -19.57
CA VAL A 80 17.88 -2.85 -18.52
C VAL A 80 19.28 -2.88 -19.12
N ARG A 81 20.03 -1.78 -19.00
CA ARG A 81 21.42 -1.68 -19.42
C ARG A 81 22.36 -1.78 -18.23
N TRP A 82 23.35 -2.66 -18.33
CA TRP A 82 24.42 -2.78 -17.34
C TRP A 82 25.63 -1.93 -17.76
N GLN A 83 26.18 -1.15 -16.84
CA GLN A 83 27.31 -0.25 -17.11
C GLN A 83 28.32 -0.32 -15.96
N ALA A 84 29.61 -0.24 -16.28
CA ALA A 84 30.64 -0.09 -15.27
C ALA A 84 30.62 1.35 -14.71
N SER A 85 30.87 1.51 -13.42
CA SER A 85 31.08 2.82 -12.82
C SER A 85 32.52 3.29 -12.99
N PRO A 86 32.77 4.62 -13.05
CA PRO A 86 34.12 5.16 -12.90
C PRO A 86 34.81 4.71 -11.60
N LYS A 87 34.04 4.39 -10.55
CA LYS A 87 34.55 3.80 -9.32
C LYS A 87 34.79 2.30 -9.53
N ALA A 88 36.05 1.87 -9.36
CA ALA A 88 36.43 0.47 -9.49
C ALA A 88 35.58 -0.44 -8.59
N GLY A 89 35.07 -1.54 -9.16
CA GLY A 89 34.24 -2.52 -8.44
C GLY A 89 32.77 -2.11 -8.25
N GLN A 90 32.35 -0.97 -8.80
CA GLN A 90 30.96 -0.52 -8.77
C GLN A 90 30.32 -0.64 -10.16
N TRP A 91 29.04 -1.04 -10.17
CA TRP A 91 28.26 -1.26 -11.39
C TRP A 91 26.91 -0.53 -11.32
N PHE A 92 26.38 -0.18 -12.48
CA PHE A 92 25.05 0.39 -12.64
C PHE A 92 24.14 -0.56 -13.43
N ALA A 93 22.91 -0.72 -12.97
CA ALA A 93 21.82 -1.29 -13.74
C ALA A 93 20.77 -0.18 -13.97
N VAL A 94 20.62 0.24 -15.23
CA VAL A 94 19.74 1.36 -15.62
C VAL A 94 18.57 0.83 -16.43
N CYS A 95 17.35 1.03 -15.95
CA CYS A 95 16.11 0.78 -16.68
C CYS A 95 15.54 2.11 -17.20
N ALA A 96 15.44 2.29 -18.52
CA ALA A 96 14.93 3.53 -19.11
C ALA A 96 14.33 3.30 -20.52
N PRO A 97 13.03 3.54 -20.75
CA PRO A 97 12.00 3.79 -19.74
C PRO A 97 11.69 2.51 -18.94
N CYS A 98 11.24 2.68 -17.70
CA CYS A 98 10.82 1.58 -16.84
C CYS A 98 9.29 1.60 -16.67
N SER A 99 8.65 0.46 -16.84
CA SER A 99 7.20 0.31 -16.79
C SER A 99 6.82 -0.93 -16.01
N LEU A 100 5.96 -0.78 -15.01
CA LEU A 100 5.47 -1.89 -14.20
C LEU A 100 3.95 -1.94 -14.25
N ARG A 101 3.42 -3.01 -14.83
CA ARG A 101 1.97 -3.28 -14.84
C ARG A 101 1.59 -4.19 -13.68
N ARG A 102 0.65 -3.74 -12.86
CA ARG A 102 0.07 -4.49 -11.74
C ARG A 102 -1.44 -4.35 -11.80
N PRO A 103 -2.19 -5.45 -11.93
CA PRO A 103 -3.67 -5.39 -11.95
C PRO A 103 -4.25 -4.62 -10.76
N GLU A 104 -3.55 -4.63 -9.62
CA GLU A 104 -3.97 -3.95 -8.39
C GLU A 104 -3.90 -2.41 -8.48
N TRP A 105 -3.15 -1.85 -9.44
CA TRP A 105 -2.93 -0.41 -9.60
C TRP A 105 -3.82 0.24 -10.65
N GLY A 106 -4.62 -0.56 -11.36
CA GLY A 106 -5.45 -0.12 -12.48
C GLY A 106 -4.94 -0.66 -13.81
N ASP A 107 -5.56 -0.18 -14.89
CA ASP A 107 -5.22 -0.62 -16.25
C ASP A 107 -3.93 0.03 -16.78
N GLU A 108 -3.66 1.25 -16.33
CA GLU A 108 -2.46 2.02 -16.69
C GLU A 108 -1.22 1.48 -15.97
N PRO A 109 -0.13 1.21 -16.68
CA PRO A 109 1.12 0.82 -16.05
C PRO A 109 1.76 1.99 -15.30
N LEU A 110 2.44 1.68 -14.20
CA LEU A 110 3.31 2.65 -13.55
C LEU A 110 4.55 2.86 -14.44
N THR A 111 4.69 4.04 -15.02
CA THR A 111 5.84 4.40 -15.86
C THR A 111 6.73 5.42 -15.18
N VAL A 112 8.04 5.15 -15.16
CA VAL A 112 9.07 6.11 -14.74
C VAL A 112 10.11 6.22 -15.85
N SER A 113 10.63 7.43 -16.06
CA SER A 113 11.60 7.72 -17.11
C SER A 113 12.91 6.93 -16.94
N ARG A 114 13.36 6.77 -15.70
CA ARG A 114 14.60 6.07 -15.35
C ARG A 114 14.50 5.44 -13.97
N VAL A 115 15.05 4.23 -13.83
CA VAL A 115 15.44 3.65 -12.54
C VAL A 115 16.89 3.22 -12.65
N GLU A 116 17.73 3.69 -11.72
CA GLU A 116 19.13 3.30 -11.66
C GLU A 116 19.42 2.63 -10.32
N PHE A 117 19.98 1.42 -10.38
CA PHE A 117 20.55 0.75 -9.23
C PHE A 117 22.07 0.77 -9.32
N THR A 118 22.71 1.16 -8.23
CA THR A 118 24.16 1.01 -8.08
C THR A 118 24.45 -0.25 -7.27
N LEU A 119 25.42 -1.05 -7.70
CA LEU A 119 25.86 -2.26 -7.02
C LEU A 119 27.35 -2.17 -6.66
N GLU A 120 27.69 -2.42 -5.41
CA GLU A 120 29.06 -2.50 -4.89
C GLU A 120 29.17 -3.70 -3.95
N HIS A 121 30.17 -4.57 -4.18
CA HIS A 121 30.45 -5.70 -3.29
C HIS A 121 31.21 -5.22 -2.05
N GLY A 122 30.68 -5.54 -0.88
CA GLY A 122 31.34 -5.39 0.41
C GLY A 122 32.32 -6.53 0.68
N ILE A 123 33.33 -6.24 1.50
CA ILE A 123 34.30 -7.22 1.99
C ILE A 123 33.67 -8.28 2.91
N ASP A 124 32.50 -7.97 3.47
CA ASP A 124 31.65 -8.82 4.31
C ASP A 124 30.77 -9.79 3.51
N GLY A 125 30.91 -9.80 2.18
CA GLY A 125 30.11 -10.63 1.28
C GLY A 125 28.71 -10.06 1.00
N GLN A 126 28.36 -8.90 1.56
CA GLN A 126 27.12 -8.20 1.26
C GLN A 126 27.25 -7.39 -0.04
N VAL A 127 26.15 -7.18 -0.74
CA VAL A 127 26.09 -6.25 -1.88
C VAL A 127 25.29 -5.04 -1.46
N ARG A 128 25.79 -3.84 -1.75
CA ARG A 128 25.15 -2.58 -1.32
C ARG A 128 25.16 -1.56 -2.43
N GLY A 129 24.27 -0.58 -2.32
CA GLY A 129 24.37 0.60 -3.17
C GLY A 129 23.16 1.52 -3.09
N GLY A 130 23.00 2.32 -4.12
CA GLY A 130 21.94 3.31 -4.25
C GLY A 130 20.83 2.83 -5.18
N VAL A 131 19.67 3.47 -5.04
CA VAL A 131 18.61 3.46 -6.04
C VAL A 131 18.21 4.90 -6.34
N VAL A 132 18.05 5.23 -7.61
CA VAL A 132 17.52 6.51 -8.09
C VAL A 132 16.31 6.22 -8.96
N ILE A 133 15.18 6.86 -8.67
CA ILE A 133 13.92 6.69 -9.40
C ILE A 133 13.49 8.06 -9.94
N GLY A 134 13.33 8.17 -11.25
CA GLY A 134 13.04 9.41 -11.95
C GLY A 134 14.31 10.21 -12.29
N ASP A 135 14.10 11.43 -12.79
CA ASP A 135 15.15 12.34 -13.23
C ASP A 135 15.32 13.53 -12.29
N ALA A 136 16.53 14.10 -12.27
CA ALA A 136 16.81 15.33 -11.55
C ALA A 136 15.95 16.49 -12.09
N PRO A 137 15.56 17.47 -11.25
CA PRO A 137 15.91 17.59 -9.83
C PRO A 137 15.05 16.75 -8.87
N ASN A 138 13.97 16.12 -9.35
CA ASN A 138 12.92 15.51 -8.51
C ASN A 138 13.08 13.98 -8.35
N ALA A 139 14.31 13.48 -8.48
CA ALA A 139 14.58 12.06 -8.40
C ALA A 139 14.47 11.55 -6.95
N VAL A 140 13.78 10.42 -6.76
CA VAL A 140 13.69 9.77 -5.47
C VAL A 140 14.92 8.89 -5.27
N ILE A 141 15.70 9.19 -4.23
CA ILE A 141 16.97 8.53 -3.94
C ILE A 141 16.85 7.68 -2.69
N GLY A 142 17.32 6.43 -2.77
CA GLY A 142 17.38 5.49 -1.67
C GLY A 142 18.71 4.75 -1.61
N ARG A 143 18.89 3.98 -0.55
CA ARG A 143 20.00 3.05 -0.36
C ARG A 143 19.47 1.66 -0.07
N TRP A 144 20.23 0.66 -0.45
CA TRP A 144 19.88 -0.73 -0.19
C TRP A 144 21.12 -1.58 0.12
N THR A 145 20.88 -2.65 0.85
CA THR A 145 21.86 -3.69 1.17
C THR A 145 21.23 -5.05 0.95
N PHE A 146 21.99 -5.96 0.39
CA PHE A 146 21.59 -7.32 0.07
C PHE A 146 22.56 -8.29 0.74
N ALA A 147 22.05 -9.04 1.70
CA ALA A 147 22.76 -10.10 2.37
C ALA A 147 22.14 -11.45 1.98
N MET A 148 22.97 -12.42 1.62
CA MET A 148 22.53 -13.76 1.24
C MET A 148 23.35 -14.80 2.00
N ASN A 149 22.67 -15.78 2.59
CA ASN A 149 23.30 -16.98 3.15
C ASN A 149 22.88 -18.21 2.34
N ARG A 150 23.12 -19.42 2.88
CA ARG A 150 22.78 -20.66 2.17
C ARG A 150 21.27 -20.85 1.99
N ALA A 151 20.45 -20.44 2.96
CA ALA A 151 19.02 -20.77 3.01
C ALA A 151 18.11 -19.60 2.63
N ASP A 152 18.53 -18.36 2.88
CA ASP A 152 17.73 -17.16 2.67
C ASP A 152 18.56 -15.97 2.18
N ALA A 153 17.84 -14.92 1.78
CA ALA A 153 18.39 -13.62 1.46
C ALA A 153 17.51 -12.49 1.98
N VAL A 154 18.14 -11.38 2.33
CA VAL A 154 17.47 -10.17 2.82
C VAL A 154 17.94 -8.99 1.99
N LEU A 155 16.99 -8.27 1.40
CA LEU A 155 17.19 -6.97 0.77
C LEU A 155 16.62 -5.90 1.69
N ASP A 156 17.49 -5.21 2.43
CA ASP A 156 17.10 -4.02 3.19
C ASP A 156 17.17 -2.79 2.29
N PHE A 157 16.21 -1.87 2.44
CA PHE A 157 16.18 -0.62 1.71
C PHE A 157 15.74 0.54 2.59
N THR A 158 16.25 1.71 2.27
CA THR A 158 15.98 2.95 3.00
C THR A 158 15.86 4.11 2.04
N PHE A 159 14.80 4.89 2.21
CA PHE A 159 14.58 6.20 1.62
C PHE A 159 14.50 7.18 2.78
N THR A 160 15.27 8.27 2.75
CA THR A 160 15.40 9.18 3.88
C THR A 160 15.20 10.60 3.40
N ASP A 161 14.39 11.36 4.13
CA ASP A 161 14.08 12.76 3.84
C ASP A 161 13.55 13.01 2.41
N VAL A 162 12.80 12.05 1.83
CA VAL A 162 12.26 12.20 0.48
C VAL A 162 11.12 13.21 0.49
N PRO A 163 11.16 14.27 -0.34
CA PRO A 163 10.00 15.16 -0.50
C PRO A 163 8.77 14.36 -0.95
N LEU A 164 7.63 14.58 -0.28
CA LEU A 164 6.40 13.85 -0.64
C LEU A 164 5.96 14.14 -2.07
N ALA A 165 6.17 15.37 -2.56
CA ALA A 165 5.93 15.71 -3.96
C ALA A 165 6.65 14.77 -4.93
N ASP A 166 7.92 14.48 -4.69
CA ASP A 166 8.74 13.60 -5.54
C ASP A 166 8.29 12.14 -5.43
N ALA A 167 8.00 11.68 -4.20
CA ALA A 167 7.49 10.32 -3.97
C ALA A 167 6.15 10.08 -4.68
N TYR A 168 5.23 11.07 -4.65
CA TYR A 168 3.99 11.03 -5.42
C TYR A 168 4.22 11.23 -6.92
N GLY A 169 5.21 12.03 -7.32
CA GLY A 169 5.57 12.28 -8.71
C GLY A 169 6.00 11.01 -9.44
N VAL A 170 6.66 10.07 -8.75
CA VAL A 170 6.93 8.72 -9.27
C VAL A 170 5.65 8.00 -9.70
N LEU A 171 4.53 8.28 -9.03
CA LEU A 171 3.22 7.68 -9.27
C LEU A 171 2.29 8.53 -10.15
N ALA A 172 2.80 9.60 -10.78
CA ALA A 172 1.97 10.56 -11.50
C ALA A 172 1.12 9.92 -12.62
N ALA A 173 1.61 8.86 -13.26
CA ALA A 173 0.87 8.11 -14.27
C ALA A 173 -0.43 7.46 -13.76
N VAL A 174 -0.48 7.12 -12.46
CA VAL A 174 -1.61 6.42 -11.83
C VAL A 174 -2.33 7.25 -10.75
N VAL A 175 -1.76 8.41 -10.37
CA VAL A 175 -2.32 9.37 -9.41
C VAL A 175 -2.47 10.72 -10.12
N PRO A 176 -3.57 10.94 -10.86
CA PRO A 176 -3.75 12.16 -11.67
C PRO A 176 -3.80 13.45 -10.84
N GLU A 177 -4.17 13.35 -9.56
CA GLU A 177 -4.18 14.46 -8.61
C GLU A 177 -2.81 15.15 -8.47
N THR A 178 -1.71 14.44 -8.73
CA THR A 178 -0.35 14.99 -8.65
C THR A 178 -0.08 16.11 -9.65
N ALA A 179 -0.85 16.19 -10.75
CA ALA A 179 -0.70 17.23 -11.75
C ALA A 179 -1.17 18.62 -11.27
N GLN A 180 -2.05 18.66 -10.28
CA GLN A 180 -2.66 19.91 -9.77
C GLN A 180 -2.35 20.18 -8.30
N ALA A 181 -2.06 19.14 -7.51
CA ALA A 181 -1.82 19.28 -6.09
C ALA A 181 -0.44 19.87 -5.79
N GLN A 182 -0.40 20.84 -4.88
CA GLN A 182 0.80 21.19 -4.13
C GLN A 182 0.90 20.25 -2.93
N ILE A 183 1.96 19.43 -2.89
CA ILE A 183 2.19 18.40 -1.88
C ILE A 183 3.46 18.76 -1.09
N ASP A 184 3.29 19.10 0.18
CA ASP A 184 4.41 19.38 1.09
C ASP A 184 4.64 18.21 2.05
N GLY A 185 5.85 18.12 2.59
CA GLY A 185 6.23 17.20 3.66
C GLY A 185 7.35 16.26 3.25
N ARG A 186 7.77 15.41 4.19
CA ARG A 186 8.88 14.48 4.04
C ARG A 186 8.45 13.06 4.35
N LEU A 187 9.06 12.11 3.65
CA LEU A 187 8.85 10.68 3.77
C LEU A 187 10.18 9.98 4.07
N ASP A 188 10.22 9.27 5.17
CA ASP A 188 11.22 8.23 5.42
C ASP A 188 10.56 6.87 5.23
N VAL A 189 11.20 5.98 4.49
CA VAL A 189 10.79 4.59 4.36
C VAL A 189 11.97 3.70 4.70
N LYS A 190 11.75 2.76 5.62
CA LYS A 190 12.69 1.66 5.85
C LYS A 190 11.96 0.35 5.62
N GLY A 191 12.61 -0.62 4.99
CA GLY A 191 11.99 -1.91 4.77
C GLY A 191 12.99 -3.01 4.48
N ALA A 192 12.50 -4.24 4.49
CA ALA A 192 13.27 -5.44 4.21
C ALA A 192 12.42 -6.45 3.43
N LEU A 193 12.96 -6.98 2.32
CA LEU A 193 12.39 -8.12 1.60
C LEU A 193 13.18 -9.37 1.94
N ARG A 194 12.52 -10.36 2.55
CA ARG A 194 13.10 -11.68 2.81
C ARG A 194 12.71 -12.67 1.71
N LEU A 195 13.68 -13.41 1.22
CA LEU A 195 13.55 -14.47 0.22
C LEU A 195 14.07 -15.79 0.81
N PRO A 196 13.49 -16.95 0.45
CA PRO A 196 12.44 -17.16 -0.55
C PRO A 196 11.02 -16.94 -0.03
N SER A 197 10.82 -16.61 1.25
CA SER A 197 9.48 -16.44 1.84
C SER A 197 8.65 -15.31 1.20
N ARG A 198 9.31 -14.40 0.46
CA ARG A 198 8.72 -13.20 -0.16
C ARG A 198 7.98 -12.33 0.86
N THR A 199 8.49 -12.32 2.09
CA THR A 199 7.94 -11.50 3.17
C THR A 199 8.57 -10.12 3.09
N MET A 200 7.74 -9.10 2.90
CA MET A 200 8.17 -7.71 2.88
C MET A 200 7.77 -7.04 4.20
N THR A 201 8.71 -6.36 4.84
CA THR A 201 8.43 -5.41 5.90
C THR A 201 8.70 -3.99 5.43
N VAL A 202 7.83 -3.04 5.76
CA VAL A 202 7.96 -1.62 5.45
C VAL A 202 7.54 -0.82 6.68
N THR A 203 8.26 0.26 6.97
CA THR A 203 7.97 1.20 8.04
C THR A 203 8.05 2.61 7.47
N PRO A 204 6.91 3.18 7.05
CA PRO A 204 6.85 4.56 6.60
C PRO A 204 6.80 5.51 7.80
N LYS A 205 7.46 6.66 7.69
CA LYS A 205 7.31 7.80 8.58
C LYS A 205 7.10 9.05 7.74
N VAL A 206 6.01 9.76 8.02
CA VAL A 206 5.62 10.95 7.28
C VAL A 206 5.68 12.14 8.23
N THR A 207 6.29 13.24 7.80
CA THR A 207 6.34 14.49 8.58
C THR A 207 5.92 15.68 7.72
N GLY A 208 5.22 16.64 8.33
CA GLY A 208 4.83 17.88 7.66
C GLY A 208 3.92 17.73 6.44
N PHE A 209 3.16 16.62 6.33
CA PHE A 209 2.34 16.36 5.16
C PHE A 209 1.19 17.36 5.04
N ARG A 210 1.21 18.15 3.95
CA ARG A 210 0.13 19.08 3.59
C ARG A 210 -0.19 18.93 2.11
N VAL A 211 -1.44 19.18 1.79
CA VAL A 211 -1.94 19.16 0.42
C VAL A 211 -2.81 20.39 0.20
N SER A 212 -2.68 20.99 -0.99
CA SER A 212 -3.57 22.03 -1.48
C SER A 212 -3.71 21.96 -3.00
N GLY A 213 -4.78 22.53 -3.56
CA GLY A 213 -4.98 22.63 -5.01
C GLY A 213 -5.86 21.53 -5.61
N LEU A 214 -6.45 20.64 -4.80
CA LEU A 214 -7.44 19.66 -5.29
C LEU A 214 -8.87 20.23 -5.32
N GLY A 215 -9.06 21.45 -4.83
CA GLY A 215 -10.33 22.15 -4.90
C GLY A 215 -11.33 21.70 -3.84
N THR A 216 -10.88 21.26 -2.65
CA THR A 216 -11.80 20.76 -1.61
C THR A 216 -12.59 21.87 -0.92
N GLU A 217 -12.17 23.13 -1.06
CA GLU A 217 -12.86 24.32 -0.55
C GLU A 217 -14.28 24.48 -1.11
N ARG A 218 -14.56 23.89 -2.27
CA ARG A 218 -15.91 23.79 -2.85
C ARG A 218 -16.93 23.19 -1.86
N LEU A 219 -16.47 22.31 -0.97
CA LEU A 219 -17.32 21.67 0.03
C LEU A 219 -17.59 22.52 1.27
N ALA A 220 -16.90 23.65 1.45
CA ALA A 220 -17.12 24.53 2.59
C ALA A 220 -18.57 25.04 2.64
N ALA A 221 -19.10 25.44 1.48
CA ALA A 221 -20.47 25.93 1.34
C ALA A 221 -21.45 24.92 0.73
N ALA A 222 -20.99 23.71 0.36
CA ALA A 222 -21.84 22.77 -0.36
C ALA A 222 -22.95 22.18 0.53
N GLU A 223 -24.21 22.31 0.13
CA GLU A 223 -25.33 21.63 0.79
C GLU A 223 -25.43 20.17 0.30
N LEU A 224 -24.44 19.35 0.70
CA LEU A 224 -24.42 17.93 0.40
C LEU A 224 -25.26 17.17 1.42
N ALA A 225 -26.40 16.66 0.98
CA ALA A 225 -27.22 15.71 1.73
C ALA A 225 -27.90 14.76 0.76
N CYS A 226 -28.10 13.51 1.17
CA CYS A 226 -28.80 12.52 0.35
C CYS A 226 -30.34 12.66 0.41
N GLY A 227 -30.84 13.79 0.91
CA GLY A 227 -32.25 14.05 1.20
C GLY A 227 -32.41 15.33 2.04
N ALA A 228 -33.53 15.47 2.77
CA ALA A 228 -33.77 16.65 3.60
C ALA A 228 -32.74 16.79 4.73
N ALA A 229 -32.12 17.97 4.84
CA ALA A 229 -31.21 18.31 5.93
C ALA A 229 -31.95 18.24 7.29
N PRO A 230 -31.28 17.82 8.37
CA PRO A 230 -31.90 17.79 9.69
C PRO A 230 -32.31 19.20 10.14
N ALA A 231 -33.57 19.38 10.52
CA ALA A 231 -34.11 20.66 10.99
C ALA A 231 -33.37 21.22 12.24
N ALA A 232 -32.67 20.35 12.99
CA ALA A 232 -31.96 20.71 14.23
C ALA A 232 -30.52 20.16 14.30
N GLY A 233 -29.91 19.77 13.16
CA GLY A 233 -28.57 19.16 13.13
C GLY A 233 -28.50 17.73 13.70
N PHE A 234 -27.29 17.28 14.02
CA PHE A 234 -27.02 15.89 14.48
C PHE A 234 -27.04 15.70 16.01
N GLY A 235 -27.36 16.75 16.77
CA GLY A 235 -27.31 16.74 18.23
C GLY A 235 -25.89 16.53 18.78
N ARG A 236 -25.80 16.30 20.09
CA ARG A 236 -24.50 16.14 20.76
C ARG A 236 -23.97 14.71 20.79
N TRP A 237 -24.84 13.70 20.72
CA TRP A 237 -24.45 12.31 20.99
C TRP A 237 -23.99 11.57 19.73
N LEU A 238 -24.69 11.75 18.61
CA LEU A 238 -24.35 11.06 17.38
C LEU A 238 -22.95 11.40 16.85
N PRO A 239 -22.52 12.68 16.75
CA PRO A 239 -21.15 13.00 16.34
C PRO A 239 -20.09 12.36 17.26
N ARG A 240 -20.35 12.32 18.58
CA ARG A 240 -19.44 11.71 19.56
C ARG A 240 -19.36 10.19 19.42
N ALA A 241 -20.50 9.54 19.19
CA ALA A 241 -20.56 8.10 18.97
C ALA A 241 -19.80 7.71 17.71
N VAL A 242 -19.93 8.47 16.62
CA VAL A 242 -19.20 8.23 15.37
C VAL A 242 -17.69 8.43 15.53
N ILE A 243 -17.26 9.52 16.17
CA ILE A 243 -15.84 9.72 16.51
C ILE A 243 -15.33 8.54 17.34
N ALA A 244 -16.05 8.14 18.39
CA ALA A 244 -15.64 7.03 19.25
C ALA A 244 -15.58 5.68 18.51
N ALA A 245 -16.47 5.47 17.54
CA ALA A 245 -16.56 4.25 16.74
C ALA A 245 -15.45 4.15 15.68
N GLU A 246 -15.25 5.21 14.91
CA GLU A 246 -14.49 5.19 13.66
C GLU A 246 -13.12 5.86 13.77
N ASP A 247 -12.97 6.88 14.62
CA ASP A 247 -11.80 7.76 14.62
C ASP A 247 -11.62 8.46 15.98
N GLN A 248 -11.16 7.72 16.98
CA GLN A 248 -11.08 8.22 18.37
C GLN A 248 -10.17 9.43 18.53
N ARG A 249 -9.19 9.56 17.64
CA ARG A 249 -8.20 10.63 17.61
C ARG A 249 -8.54 11.70 16.59
N PHE A 250 -9.81 11.77 16.15
CA PHE A 250 -10.28 12.67 15.09
C PHE A 250 -9.79 14.11 15.27
N HIS A 251 -9.75 14.63 16.50
CA HIS A 251 -9.33 16.00 16.76
C HIS A 251 -7.81 16.22 16.84
N GLU A 252 -7.01 15.16 16.85
CA GLU A 252 -5.56 15.20 17.07
C GLU A 252 -4.73 15.16 15.78
N HIS A 253 -5.33 14.81 14.65
CA HIS A 253 -4.62 14.61 13.38
C HIS A 253 -5.10 15.55 12.27
N THR A 254 -4.37 15.61 11.14
CA THR A 254 -4.69 16.51 10.00
C THR A 254 -5.01 15.70 8.73
N GLY A 255 -6.14 15.00 8.73
CA GLY A 255 -6.62 14.20 7.62
C GLY A 255 -6.26 12.72 7.69
N PHE A 256 -5.14 12.38 8.32
CA PHE A 256 -4.68 11.00 8.50
C PHE A 256 -4.06 10.82 9.87
N ASP A 257 -4.27 9.66 10.50
CA ASP A 257 -3.67 9.34 11.78
C ASP A 257 -2.42 8.48 11.56
N ALA A 258 -1.24 9.11 11.65
CA ALA A 258 0.04 8.43 11.48
C ALA A 258 0.27 7.30 12.52
N THR A 259 -0.20 7.47 13.75
CA THR A 259 -0.03 6.46 14.82
C THR A 259 -0.91 5.25 14.55
N GLU A 260 -2.19 5.46 14.24
CA GLU A 260 -3.13 4.38 13.93
C GLU A 260 -2.78 3.68 12.61
N MET A 261 -2.34 4.43 11.60
CA MET A 261 -1.82 3.85 10.36
C MET A 261 -0.58 2.99 10.62
N ALA A 262 0.37 3.45 11.43
CA ALA A 262 1.56 2.67 11.77
C ALA A 262 1.20 1.40 12.58
N ALA A 263 0.27 1.49 13.52
CA ALA A 263 -0.21 0.35 14.30
C ALA A 263 -0.99 -0.66 13.45
N ALA A 264 -1.86 -0.19 12.55
CA ALA A 264 -2.57 -1.04 11.60
C ALA A 264 -1.59 -1.72 10.63
N TRP A 265 -0.62 -0.97 10.12
CA TRP A 265 0.39 -1.48 9.20
C TRP A 265 1.27 -2.54 9.84
N SER A 266 1.78 -2.32 11.07
CA SER A 266 2.59 -3.32 11.79
C SER A 266 1.79 -4.58 12.12
N THR A 267 0.54 -4.44 12.55
CA THR A 267 -0.35 -5.57 12.85
C THR A 267 -0.67 -6.39 11.60
N ASN A 268 -1.01 -5.71 10.49
CA ASN A 268 -1.38 -6.36 9.24
C ASN A 268 -0.18 -7.11 8.62
N GLN A 269 1.02 -6.53 8.71
CA GLN A 269 2.25 -7.20 8.29
C GLN A 269 2.54 -8.45 9.13
N ALA A 270 2.41 -8.38 10.45
CA ALA A 270 2.62 -9.52 11.34
C ALA A 270 1.58 -10.65 11.13
N ARG A 271 0.36 -10.30 10.71
CA ARG A 271 -0.73 -11.26 10.45
C ARG A 271 -0.81 -11.73 9.00
N GLY A 272 0.01 -11.19 8.10
CA GLY A 272 0.01 -11.55 6.68
C GLY A 272 -1.24 -11.13 5.91
N GLY A 273 -2.00 -10.15 6.43
CA GLY A 273 -3.28 -9.73 5.84
C GLY A 273 -3.92 -8.56 6.57
N VAL A 274 -4.95 -7.95 5.96
CA VAL A 274 -5.67 -6.82 6.56
C VAL A 274 -6.60 -7.31 7.66
N VAL A 275 -6.20 -7.10 8.92
CA VAL A 275 -6.99 -7.43 10.12
C VAL A 275 -7.41 -6.18 10.91
N ARG A 276 -6.66 -5.08 10.77
CA ARG A 276 -6.93 -3.79 11.42
C ARG A 276 -7.02 -2.70 10.36
N GLY A 277 -8.07 -1.90 10.45
CA GLY A 277 -8.21 -0.64 9.70
C GLY A 277 -7.53 0.51 10.44
N GLY A 278 -7.03 1.49 9.70
CA GLY A 278 -6.47 2.74 10.25
C GLY A 278 -6.93 3.95 9.44
N SER A 279 -8.17 3.93 8.94
CA SER A 279 -8.71 5.03 8.13
C SER A 279 -9.43 6.04 9.01
N THR A 280 -9.16 7.32 8.83
CA THR A 280 -9.81 8.42 9.56
C THR A 280 -11.17 8.77 8.95
N LEU A 281 -11.97 9.56 9.65
CA LEU A 281 -13.22 10.11 9.10
C LEU A 281 -12.97 11.00 7.87
N SER A 282 -11.86 11.75 7.85
CA SER A 282 -11.47 12.57 6.70
C SER A 282 -11.16 11.71 5.46
N GLN A 283 -10.49 10.56 5.67
CA GLN A 283 -10.24 9.56 4.63
C GLN A 283 -11.53 8.90 4.13
N GLN A 284 -12.43 8.53 5.05
CA GLN A 284 -13.72 7.99 4.67
C GLN A 284 -14.58 9.02 3.91
N LEU A 285 -14.56 10.30 4.27
CA LEU A 285 -15.22 11.37 3.51
C LEU A 285 -14.59 11.54 2.11
N ALA A 286 -13.26 11.55 2.02
CA ALA A 286 -12.55 11.61 0.73
C ALA A 286 -12.91 10.43 -0.17
N LYS A 287 -13.08 9.23 0.41
CA LYS A 287 -13.56 8.05 -0.28
C LYS A 287 -14.94 8.29 -0.90
N LEU A 288 -15.88 8.78 -0.10
CA LEU A 288 -17.27 8.99 -0.51
C LEU A 288 -17.40 10.03 -1.63
N VAL A 289 -16.64 11.14 -1.55
CA VAL A 289 -16.85 12.28 -2.45
C VAL A 289 -15.97 12.24 -3.71
N TYR A 290 -14.74 11.71 -3.61
CA TYR A 290 -13.75 11.85 -4.70
C TYR A 290 -13.30 10.53 -5.32
N THR A 291 -13.11 9.47 -4.53
CA THR A 291 -12.39 8.27 -5.02
C THR A 291 -13.24 7.01 -5.18
N GLY A 292 -14.42 6.94 -4.57
CA GLY A 292 -15.35 5.82 -4.70
C GLY A 292 -14.90 4.52 -4.00
N ASP A 293 -15.61 3.43 -4.27
CA ASP A 293 -15.52 2.16 -3.52
C ASP A 293 -14.48 1.14 -4.03
N GLY A 294 -13.58 1.52 -4.94
CA GLY A 294 -12.56 0.62 -5.48
C GLY A 294 -11.65 0.00 -4.39
N ARG A 295 -11.12 -1.21 -4.62
CA ARG A 295 -10.11 -1.82 -3.73
C ARG A 295 -8.74 -1.80 -4.41
N SER A 296 -8.09 -0.64 -4.41
CA SER A 296 -6.76 -0.44 -4.98
C SER A 296 -5.86 0.37 -4.04
N PRO A 297 -4.58 -0.01 -3.85
CA PRO A 297 -3.60 0.81 -3.13
C PRO A 297 -3.45 2.22 -3.71
N VAL A 298 -3.52 2.35 -5.05
CA VAL A 298 -3.42 3.66 -5.74
C VAL A 298 -4.59 4.55 -5.34
N ARG A 299 -5.82 4.01 -5.34
CA ARG A 299 -6.99 4.76 -4.86
C ARG A 299 -6.80 5.21 -3.41
N LYS A 300 -6.20 4.39 -2.55
CA LYS A 300 -5.95 4.75 -1.15
C LYS A 300 -4.95 5.90 -1.00
N LEU A 301 -3.95 5.99 -1.88
CA LEU A 301 -3.05 7.14 -1.95
C LEU A 301 -3.77 8.42 -2.40
N ARG A 302 -4.63 8.32 -3.43
CA ARG A 302 -5.49 9.43 -3.88
C ARG A 302 -6.40 9.92 -2.75
N GLU A 303 -7.04 8.99 -2.04
CA GLU A 303 -7.91 9.26 -0.89
C GLU A 303 -7.16 10.02 0.21
N LEU A 304 -5.90 9.65 0.47
CA LEU A 304 -5.06 10.30 1.47
C LEU A 304 -4.75 11.76 1.10
N LEU A 305 -4.49 12.07 -0.18
CA LEU A 305 -4.28 13.46 -0.64
C LEU A 305 -5.51 14.34 -0.35
N TYR A 306 -6.69 13.88 -0.76
CA TYR A 306 -7.95 14.58 -0.48
C TYR A 306 -8.24 14.69 1.02
N ALA A 307 -7.97 13.64 1.80
CA ALA A 307 -8.24 13.65 3.24
C ALA A 307 -7.42 14.74 3.96
N VAL A 308 -6.14 14.90 3.60
CA VAL A 308 -5.26 15.93 4.15
C VAL A 308 -5.77 17.33 3.78
N GLU A 309 -6.15 17.55 2.51
CA GLU A 309 -6.65 18.86 2.09
C GLU A 309 -8.03 19.19 2.68
N LEU A 310 -8.94 18.22 2.74
CA LEU A 310 -10.27 18.38 3.34
C LEU A 310 -10.18 18.86 4.78
N ASP A 311 -9.30 18.23 5.57
CA ASP A 311 -9.17 18.59 6.98
C ASP A 311 -8.64 20.02 7.16
N ARG A 312 -7.66 20.40 6.33
CA ARG A 312 -7.06 21.74 6.33
C ARG A 312 -8.05 22.82 5.88
N THR A 313 -8.81 22.54 4.82
CA THR A 313 -9.69 23.53 4.17
C THR A 313 -11.03 23.69 4.86
N LEU A 314 -11.63 22.59 5.33
CA LEU A 314 -12.97 22.60 5.90
C LEU A 314 -12.96 22.66 7.43
N GLY A 315 -11.91 22.14 8.07
CA GLY A 315 -11.85 21.93 9.50
C GLY A 315 -12.73 20.78 10.00
N LYS A 316 -12.45 20.34 11.24
CA LYS A 316 -13.04 19.14 11.85
C LYS A 316 -14.56 19.13 11.91
N ALA A 317 -15.16 20.26 12.29
CA ALA A 317 -16.61 20.36 12.44
C ALA A 317 -17.33 20.12 11.11
N ARG A 318 -16.80 20.70 10.03
CA ARG A 318 -17.39 20.58 8.69
C ARG A 318 -17.16 19.20 8.09
N VAL A 319 -15.95 18.65 8.22
CA VAL A 319 -15.65 17.27 7.80
C VAL A 319 -16.61 16.28 8.46
N LEU A 320 -16.80 16.37 9.78
CA LEU A 320 -17.70 15.49 10.51
C LEU A 320 -19.16 15.68 10.07
N ASN A 321 -19.60 16.92 9.87
CA ASN A 321 -20.95 17.22 9.42
C ASN A 321 -21.23 16.63 8.03
N LEU A 322 -20.31 16.82 7.07
CA LEU A 322 -20.42 16.24 5.73
C LEU A 322 -20.39 14.72 5.76
N TYR A 323 -19.51 14.13 6.57
CA TYR A 323 -19.47 12.68 6.75
C TYR A 323 -20.81 12.15 7.27
N LEU A 324 -21.36 12.74 8.33
CA LEU A 324 -22.67 12.34 8.86
C LEU A 324 -23.80 12.51 7.84
N ALA A 325 -23.73 13.50 6.96
CA ALA A 325 -24.72 13.75 5.93
C ALA A 325 -24.65 12.78 4.74
N LEU A 326 -23.48 12.19 4.47
CA LEU A 326 -23.22 11.40 3.26
C LEU A 326 -22.95 9.92 3.53
N ALA A 327 -22.45 9.55 4.71
CA ALA A 327 -22.06 8.19 5.01
C ALA A 327 -23.23 7.22 4.80
N PRO A 328 -22.99 6.02 4.26
CA PRO A 328 -24.02 4.99 4.16
C PRO A 328 -24.20 4.28 5.52
N TRP A 329 -25.44 4.18 5.98
CA TRP A 329 -25.78 3.63 7.32
C TRP A 329 -26.59 2.34 7.27
N GLY A 330 -26.59 1.61 6.15
CA GLY A 330 -27.44 0.44 5.99
C GLY A 330 -28.07 0.34 4.60
N GLU A 331 -29.13 -0.44 4.47
CA GLU A 331 -29.84 -0.64 3.21
C GLU A 331 -30.39 0.67 2.66
N ARG A 332 -29.70 1.25 1.67
CA ARG A 332 -30.14 2.42 0.90
C ARG A 332 -30.32 3.72 1.70
N HIS A 333 -29.92 3.75 2.98
CA HIS A 333 -29.96 4.95 3.82
C HIS A 333 -28.67 5.74 3.70
N CYS A 334 -28.75 6.81 2.92
CA CYS A 334 -27.66 7.73 2.72
C CYS A 334 -27.80 8.89 3.72
N GLY A 335 -26.80 9.06 4.59
CA GLY A 335 -26.80 10.05 5.66
C GLY A 335 -27.51 9.60 6.94
N ALA A 336 -27.03 10.13 8.07
CA ALA A 336 -27.44 9.71 9.39
C ALA A 336 -28.87 10.14 9.75
N THR A 337 -29.39 11.20 9.12
CA THR A 337 -30.77 11.64 9.32
C THR A 337 -31.77 10.62 8.79
N ALA A 338 -31.55 10.10 7.58
CA ALA A 338 -32.40 9.04 7.02
C ALA A 338 -32.32 7.78 7.90
N ALA A 339 -31.11 7.40 8.31
CA ALA A 339 -30.87 6.24 9.15
C ALA A 339 -31.56 6.33 10.52
N ALA A 340 -31.42 7.45 11.23
CA ALA A 340 -32.02 7.64 12.55
C ALA A 340 -33.56 7.60 12.50
N ARG A 341 -34.17 8.20 11.46
CA ARG A 341 -35.62 8.17 11.28
C ARG A 341 -36.14 6.79 10.90
N HIS A 342 -35.37 6.06 10.10
CA HIS A 342 -35.74 4.72 9.67
C HIS A 342 -35.62 3.69 10.80
N TYR A 343 -34.47 3.64 11.48
CA TYR A 343 -34.17 2.61 12.47
C TYR A 343 -34.68 2.93 13.88
N LEU A 344 -34.79 4.21 14.23
CA LEU A 344 -35.06 4.64 15.62
C LEU A 344 -36.27 5.57 15.72
N HIS A 345 -36.95 5.85 14.59
CA HIS A 345 -38.10 6.75 14.51
C HIS A 345 -37.88 8.12 15.18
N LYS A 346 -36.63 8.61 15.14
CA LYS A 346 -36.19 9.84 15.80
C LYS A 346 -35.34 10.70 14.87
N ASP A 347 -35.39 12.01 15.11
CA ASP A 347 -34.39 12.91 14.54
C ASP A 347 -33.04 12.68 15.22
N PRO A 348 -31.91 12.79 14.48
CA PRO A 348 -30.56 12.64 15.05
C PRO A 348 -30.31 13.49 16.30
N ALA A 349 -30.87 14.71 16.33
CA ALA A 349 -30.75 15.63 17.45
C ALA A 349 -31.36 15.12 18.77
N ARG A 350 -32.32 14.17 18.68
CA ARG A 350 -33.08 13.63 19.81
C ARG A 350 -32.58 12.25 20.27
N LEU A 351 -31.53 11.73 19.65
CA LEU A 351 -30.97 10.43 20.03
C LEU A 351 -30.36 10.49 21.43
N THR A 352 -30.66 9.48 22.24
CA THR A 352 -29.96 9.20 23.50
C THR A 352 -28.52 8.72 23.22
N PRO A 353 -27.63 8.69 24.23
CA PRO A 353 -26.27 8.17 24.04
C PRO A 353 -26.25 6.75 23.48
N ILE A 354 -27.08 5.86 24.02
CA ILE A 354 -27.13 4.46 23.62
C ILE A 354 -27.69 4.29 22.20
N GLU A 355 -28.69 5.07 21.81
CA GLU A 355 -29.22 5.11 20.45
C GLU A 355 -28.17 5.62 19.43
N ALA A 356 -27.41 6.65 19.81
CA ALA A 356 -26.32 7.15 19.01
C ALA A 356 -25.20 6.11 18.84
N ALA A 357 -24.84 5.40 19.91
CA ALA A 357 -23.86 4.30 19.86
C ALA A 357 -24.35 3.11 19.04
N TRP A 358 -25.64 2.76 19.17
CA TRP A 358 -26.29 1.74 18.36
C TRP A 358 -26.19 2.09 16.88
N LEU A 359 -26.54 3.32 16.50
CA LEU A 359 -26.48 3.77 15.11
C LEU A 359 -25.04 3.77 14.59
N ALA A 360 -24.08 4.30 15.38
CA ALA A 360 -22.66 4.33 15.03
C ALA A 360 -22.05 2.92 14.88
N SER A 361 -22.60 1.91 15.57
CA SER A 361 -22.13 0.52 15.44
C SER A 361 -22.30 -0.06 14.03
N LEU A 362 -23.27 0.46 13.26
CA LEU A 362 -23.54 0.04 11.87
C LEU A 362 -22.45 0.45 10.88
N LEU A 363 -21.63 1.45 11.21
CA LEU A 363 -20.57 1.95 10.31
C LEU A 363 -19.40 0.96 10.21
N HIS A 364 -19.20 0.14 11.23
CA HIS A 364 -18.12 -0.83 11.25
C HIS A 364 -18.44 -2.01 10.34
N ASN A 365 -17.72 -2.14 9.21
CA ASN A 365 -17.97 -3.20 8.21
C ASN A 365 -19.46 -3.26 7.82
N PRO A 366 -19.98 -2.21 7.15
CA PRO A 366 -21.42 -1.99 7.00
C PRO A 366 -22.12 -3.15 6.29
N ASP A 367 -21.48 -3.81 5.33
CA ASP A 367 -22.06 -4.97 4.64
C ASP A 367 -22.34 -6.14 5.60
N ARG A 368 -21.42 -6.40 6.53
CA ARG A 368 -21.57 -7.45 7.54
C ARG A 368 -22.62 -7.10 8.58
N GLU A 369 -22.61 -5.88 9.10
CA GLU A 369 -23.60 -5.47 10.10
C GLU A 369 -25.00 -5.36 9.50
N ARG A 370 -25.13 -4.97 8.22
CA ARG A 370 -26.41 -5.09 7.48
C ARG A 370 -26.89 -6.53 7.38
N ALA A 371 -26.03 -7.45 6.94
CA ALA A 371 -26.39 -8.86 6.81
C ALA A 371 -26.85 -9.45 8.15
N LYS A 372 -26.15 -9.09 9.23
CA LYS A 372 -26.52 -9.51 10.59
C LYS A 372 -27.85 -8.92 11.04
N LEU A 373 -28.08 -7.62 10.81
CA LEU A 373 -29.35 -6.99 11.16
C LEU A 373 -30.51 -7.63 10.39
N ALA A 374 -30.32 -7.93 9.11
CA ALA A 374 -31.32 -8.59 8.27
C ALA A 374 -31.59 -10.05 8.69
N SER A 375 -30.56 -10.81 9.05
CA SER A 375 -30.71 -12.23 9.42
C SER A 375 -31.13 -12.46 10.86
N GLU A 376 -30.69 -11.62 11.79
CA GLU A 376 -30.87 -11.82 13.25
C GLU A 376 -31.78 -10.76 13.90
N GLY A 377 -32.18 -9.71 13.19
CA GLY A 377 -32.96 -8.60 13.75
C GLY A 377 -32.21 -7.75 14.79
N ARG A 378 -30.89 -7.90 14.91
CA ARG A 378 -30.07 -7.23 15.94
C ARG A 378 -28.68 -6.84 15.44
N VAL A 379 -28.14 -5.78 16.03
CA VAL A 379 -26.75 -5.34 15.81
C VAL A 379 -25.76 -6.08 16.73
N ASN A 380 -24.47 -5.85 16.53
CA ASN A 380 -23.45 -6.30 17.47
C ASN A 380 -23.48 -5.52 18.80
N VAL A 381 -24.19 -6.03 19.80
CA VAL A 381 -24.32 -5.42 21.13
C VAL A 381 -22.96 -5.15 21.79
N ALA A 382 -22.00 -6.07 21.68
CA ALA A 382 -20.65 -5.87 22.22
C ALA A 382 -19.93 -4.67 21.58
N ARG A 383 -20.21 -4.39 20.29
CA ARG A 383 -19.72 -3.20 19.62
C ARG A 383 -20.41 -1.94 20.12
N VAL A 384 -21.72 -1.98 20.37
CA VAL A 384 -22.47 -0.84 20.95
C VAL A 384 -21.91 -0.48 22.32
N ASP A 385 -21.71 -1.46 23.20
CA ASP A 385 -21.14 -1.28 24.53
C ASP A 385 -19.72 -0.70 24.43
N TRP A 386 -18.90 -1.25 23.52
CA TRP A 386 -17.59 -0.71 23.25
C TRP A 386 -17.65 0.76 22.82
N VAL A 387 -18.52 1.14 21.87
CA VAL A 387 -18.67 2.54 21.45
C VAL A 387 -19.07 3.43 22.63
N MET A 388 -20.02 2.99 23.46
CA MET A 388 -20.44 3.73 24.66
C MET A 388 -19.30 3.99 25.64
N ASP A 389 -18.41 3.02 25.83
CA ASP A 389 -17.23 3.15 26.70
C ASP A 389 -16.15 4.07 26.11
N GLN A 390 -16.09 4.18 24.78
CA GLN A 390 -15.14 5.07 24.09
C GLN A 390 -15.65 6.51 23.93
N MET A 391 -16.96 6.76 24.06
CA MET A 391 -17.52 8.11 23.94
C MET A 391 -16.97 9.09 25.00
N ARG A 392 -16.72 10.34 24.57
CA ARG A 392 -16.23 11.43 25.44
C ARG A 392 -17.09 12.70 25.29
N PRO A 393 -17.51 13.36 26.39
CA PRO A 393 -17.50 12.87 27.77
C PRO A 393 -18.35 11.60 27.90
N ALA A 394 -17.99 10.76 28.88
CA ALA A 394 -18.70 9.51 29.13
C ALA A 394 -20.20 9.77 29.41
N PRO A 395 -21.12 8.99 28.82
CA PRO A 395 -22.54 9.02 29.18
C PRO A 395 -22.74 8.71 30.68
N ARG A 396 -23.81 9.26 31.30
CA ARG A 396 -24.08 9.00 32.72
C ARG A 396 -24.52 7.54 32.91
N ALA A 397 -24.33 6.97 34.10
CA ALA A 397 -24.71 5.58 34.39
C ALA A 397 -26.19 5.28 34.08
N ARG A 398 -27.09 6.23 34.34
CA ARG A 398 -28.52 6.12 34.00
C ARG A 398 -28.84 6.10 32.49
N ASP A 399 -27.88 6.54 31.67
CA ASP A 399 -28.01 6.55 30.21
C ASP A 399 -27.49 5.22 29.60
N ARG A 400 -26.99 4.29 30.43
CA ARG A 400 -26.62 2.93 30.06
C ARG A 400 -27.79 1.99 30.32
N VAL A 401 -28.10 1.14 29.36
CA VAL A 401 -29.05 0.03 29.53
C VAL A 401 -28.24 -1.21 29.96
N PRO A 402 -28.77 -2.11 30.81
CA PRO A 402 -28.09 -3.36 31.15
C PRO A 402 -27.70 -4.14 29.90
N ALA A 403 -26.49 -4.71 29.89
CA ALA A 403 -25.96 -5.49 28.77
C ALA A 403 -26.95 -6.58 28.34
N GLY A 404 -27.32 -6.59 27.06
CA GLY A 404 -28.23 -7.59 26.47
C GLY A 404 -29.72 -7.23 26.48
N ALA A 405 -30.14 -6.12 27.09
CA ALA A 405 -31.55 -5.70 27.10
C ALA A 405 -31.95 -4.77 25.94
N TRP A 406 -31.06 -4.55 24.95
CA TRP A 406 -31.32 -3.69 23.81
C TRP A 406 -31.93 -4.45 22.64
N LEU A 407 -33.25 -4.34 22.51
CA LEU A 407 -33.95 -4.53 21.24
C LEU A 407 -34.17 -3.14 20.62
N PRO A 408 -34.06 -2.97 19.30
CA PRO A 408 -34.48 -1.71 18.68
C PRO A 408 -35.93 -1.41 19.10
N PRO A 409 -36.29 -0.14 19.35
CA PRO A 409 -37.69 0.18 19.64
C PRO A 409 -38.56 -0.30 18.46
N SER A 410 -39.62 -1.03 18.80
CA SER A 410 -40.65 -1.51 17.86
C SER A 410 -41.38 -0.37 17.16
#